data_AF-A0A1I4YZ17-F1
#
_entry.id   AF-A0A1I4YZ17-F1
#
_cell.length_a   1.000
_cell.length_b   1.000
_cell.length_c   1.000
_cell.angle_alpha   90.00
_cell.angle_beta   90.00
_cell.angle_gamma   90.00
#
_symmetry.space_group_name_H-M   'P 1'
#
loop_
_entity.id
_entity.type
_entity.pdbx_description
1 polymer ?
#
loop_
_entity_poly.entity_id
_entity_poly.type
_entity_poly.pdbx_seq_one_letter_code
_entity_poly.pdbx_strand_id
1 'polypeptide(L)'
;MWYLGVQIARYIDWCDDMQPRLPRWVGFAVFVLGSLALNVLIFVLPEPFGAILLILSIFTIVPAVLFFFRSHSRYWKRKDEQKHDALARTMNVKKMVKRGVRK
;
A
#
# COMPACT_ATOMS: atom_id res chain seq x y z
N MET A 1 13.82 -11.66 -20.62
CA MET A 1 13.24 -10.37 -20.15
C MET A 1 11.72 -10.39 -20.01
N TRP A 2 10.96 -11.21 -20.77
CA TRP A 2 9.49 -11.31 -20.63
C TRP A 2 9.03 -11.79 -19.24
N TYR A 3 9.70 -12.78 -18.65
CA TYR A 3 9.33 -13.33 -17.34
C TYR A 3 9.40 -12.30 -16.20
N LEU A 4 10.44 -11.46 -16.17
CA LEU A 4 10.58 -10.40 -15.16
C LEU A 4 9.46 -9.36 -15.29
N GLY A 5 9.11 -8.95 -16.51
CA GLY A 5 8.00 -8.02 -16.74
C GLY A 5 6.65 -8.59 -16.29
N VAL A 6 6.39 -9.88 -16.56
CA VAL A 6 5.16 -10.55 -16.12
C VAL A 6 5.09 -10.66 -14.61
N GLN A 7 6.20 -10.95 -13.93
CA GLN A 7 6.23 -11.03 -12.47
C GLN A 7 6.04 -9.66 -11.82
N ILE A 8 6.62 -8.60 -12.39
CA ILE A 8 6.41 -7.22 -11.91
C ILE A 8 4.93 -6.83 -12.09
N ALA A 9 4.33 -7.10 -13.26
CA ALA A 9 2.92 -6.80 -13.50
C ALA A 9 2.01 -7.55 -12.53
N ARG A 10 2.24 -8.85 -12.33
CA ARG A 10 1.48 -9.67 -11.39
C ARG A 10 1.62 -9.20 -9.94
N TYR A 11 2.80 -8.72 -9.57
CA TYR A 11 3.03 -8.13 -8.26
C TYR A 11 2.26 -6.81 -8.09
N ILE A 12 2.21 -5.96 -9.13
CA ILE A 12 1.43 -4.72 -9.13
C ILE A 12 -0.06 -5.05 -8.98
N ASP A 13 -0.58 -6.00 -9.77
CA ASP A 13 -1.98 -6.42 -9.69
C ASP A 13 -2.32 -6.97 -8.30
N TRP A 14 -1.43 -7.79 -7.72
CA TRP A 14 -1.59 -8.29 -6.36
C TRP A 14 -1.60 -7.17 -5.31
N CYS A 15 -0.72 -6.16 -5.47
CA CYS A 15 -0.68 -5.01 -4.58
C CYS A 15 -2.00 -4.25 -4.59
N ASP A 16 -2.58 -4.04 -5.77
CA ASP A 16 -3.86 -3.33 -5.95
C ASP A 16 -5.04 -4.15 -5.42
N ASP A 17 -5.05 -5.47 -5.64
CA ASP A 17 -6.09 -6.39 -5.16
C ASP A 17 -6.09 -6.56 -3.62
N MET A 18 -4.94 -6.41 -2.97
CA MET A 18 -4.80 -6.54 -1.52
C MET A 18 -5.22 -5.27 -0.77
N GLN A 19 -5.09 -4.08 -1.37
CA GLN A 19 -5.50 -2.81 -0.73
C GLN A 19 -6.94 -2.80 -0.18
N PRO A 20 -7.97 -3.29 -0.90
CA PRO A 20 -9.34 -3.31 -0.38
C PRO A 20 -9.59 -4.39 0.67
N ARG A 21 -8.79 -5.47 0.69
CA ARG A 21 -9.01 -6.65 1.54
C ARG A 21 -8.39 -6.51 2.93
N LEU A 22 -7.37 -5.67 3.07
CA LEU A 22 -6.63 -5.49 4.32
C LEU A 22 -6.97 -4.15 4.99
N PRO A 23 -7.05 -4.11 6.34
CA PRO A 23 -7.06 -2.85 7.08
C PRO A 23 -5.80 -2.05 6.75
N ARG A 24 -5.93 -0.71 6.69
CA ARG A 24 -4.86 0.24 6.34
C ARG A 24 -3.53 -0.08 7.02
N TRP A 25 -3.59 -0.42 8.31
CA TRP A 25 -2.45 -0.74 9.16
C TRP A 25 -1.84 -2.11 8.91
N VAL A 26 -2.65 -3.11 8.56
CA VAL A 26 -2.16 -4.49 8.38
C VAL A 26 -1.27 -4.58 7.15
N GLY A 27 -1.70 -3.99 6.03
CA GLY A 27 -0.87 -3.95 4.81
C GLY A 27 0.47 -3.24 5.03
N PHE A 28 0.47 -2.16 5.81
CA PHE A 28 1.69 -1.45 6.20
C PHE A 28 2.59 -2.30 7.10
N ALA A 29 2.01 -2.90 8.15
CA ALA A 29 2.76 -3.71 9.12
C ALA A 29 3.40 -4.93 8.47
N VAL A 30 2.69 -5.66 7.59
CA VAL A 30 3.23 -6.83 6.89
C VAL A 30 4.47 -6.45 6.07
N PHE A 31 4.41 -5.33 5.35
CA PHE A 31 5.53 -4.89 4.52
C PHE A 31 6.72 -4.37 5.34
N VAL A 32 6.47 -3.62 6.41
CA VAL A 32 7.52 -3.08 7.28
C VAL A 32 8.18 -4.19 8.10
N LEU A 33 7.41 -5.13 8.64
CA LEU A 33 7.95 -6.27 9.37
C LEU A 33 8.72 -7.21 8.44
N GLY A 34 8.23 -7.43 7.22
CA GLY A 34 8.92 -8.23 6.20
C GLY A 34 10.26 -7.61 5.80
N SER A 35 10.32 -6.29 5.59
CA SER A 35 11.57 -5.61 5.27
C SER A 35 12.55 -5.58 6.44
N LEU A 36 12.07 -5.40 7.68
CA LEU A 36 12.89 -5.50 8.89
C LEU A 36 13.49 -6.90 9.05
N ALA A 37 12.68 -7.95 8.90
CA ALA A 37 13.13 -9.33 9.02
C ALA A 37 14.24 -9.65 8.00
N LEU A 38 14.09 -9.17 6.76
CA LEU A 38 15.12 -9.32 5.73
C LEU A 38 16.41 -8.58 6.09
N ASN A 39 16.32 -7.34 6.61
CA ASN A 39 17.50 -6.60 7.05
C ASN A 39 18.23 -7.34 8.16
N VAL A 40 17.51 -7.86 9.16
CA VAL A 40 18.10 -8.69 10.23
C VAL A 40 18.80 -9.91 9.63
N LEU A 41 18.18 -10.59 8.67
CA LEU A 41 18.76 -11.76 8.01
C LEU A 41 20.08 -11.42 7.29
N ILE A 42 20.16 -10.27 6.63
CA ILE A 42 21.38 -9.79 5.96
C ILE A 42 22.55 -9.66 6.96
N PHE A 43 22.30 -9.15 8.16
CA PHE A 43 23.34 -8.98 9.19
C PHE A 43 23.72 -10.27 9.93
N VAL A 44 22.83 -11.26 9.95
CA VAL A 44 23.07 -12.56 10.62
C VAL A 44 23.84 -13.53 9.73
N LEU A 45 23.71 -13.40 8.40
CA LEU A 45 24.39 -14.28 7.45
C LEU A 45 25.89 -13.99 7.40
N PRO A 46 26.75 -15.03 7.38
CA PRO A 46 28.18 -14.85 7.19
C PRO A 46 28.48 -14.34 5.78
N GLU A 47 29.54 -13.54 5.66
CA GLU A 47 30.04 -13.12 4.35
C GLU A 47 30.56 -14.32 3.54
N PRO A 48 30.32 -14.39 2.21
CA PRO A 48 29.78 -13.34 1.33
C PRO A 48 28.24 -13.35 1.17
N PHE A 49 27.54 -14.23 1.89
CA PHE A 49 26.12 -14.46 1.67
C PHE A 49 25.27 -13.25 2.04
N GLY A 50 25.63 -12.54 3.13
CA GLY A 50 25.00 -11.27 3.52
C GLY A 50 25.09 -10.19 2.43
N ALA A 51 26.29 -9.96 1.87
CA ALA A 51 26.49 -8.99 0.79
C ALA A 51 25.71 -9.33 -0.49
N ILE A 52 25.63 -10.61 -0.88
CA ILE A 52 24.85 -11.04 -2.04
C ILE A 52 23.36 -10.73 -1.82
N LEU A 53 22.85 -11.01 -0.62
CA LEU A 53 21.46 -10.78 -0.24
C LEU A 53 21.13 -9.28 -0.17
N LEU A 54 22.08 -8.46 0.30
CA LEU A 54 21.98 -7.00 0.27
C LEU A 54 21.82 -6.49 -1.17
N ILE A 55 22.70 -6.90 -2.08
CA ILE A 55 22.64 -6.48 -3.49
C ILE A 55 21.30 -6.90 -4.11
N LEU A 56 20.90 -8.17 -3.94
CA LEU A 56 19.62 -8.66 -4.44
C LEU A 56 18.43 -7.87 -3.89
N SER A 57 18.45 -7.55 -2.59
CA SER A 57 17.37 -6.78 -1.96
C SER A 57 17.26 -5.35 -2.49
N ILE A 58 18.38 -4.69 -2.77
CA ILE A 58 18.40 -3.34 -3.36
C ILE A 58 17.78 -3.34 -4.76
N PHE A 59 18.07 -4.35 -5.59
CA PHE A 59 17.58 -4.37 -6.98
C PHE A 59 16.15 -4.88 -7.13
N THR A 60 15.66 -5.72 -6.20
CA THR A 60 14.35 -6.36 -6.34
C THR A 60 13.34 -5.88 -5.30
N ILE A 61 13.74 -5.82 -4.04
CA ILE A 61 12.82 -5.58 -2.92
C ILE A 61 12.59 -4.09 -2.73
N VAL A 62 13.64 -3.25 -2.79
CA VAL A 62 13.49 -1.80 -2.64
C VAL A 62 12.51 -1.20 -3.66
N PRO A 63 12.58 -1.49 -4.97
CA PRO A 63 11.60 -1.01 -5.93
C PRO A 63 10.18 -1.52 -5.62
N ALA A 64 10.05 -2.81 -5.29
CA ALA A 64 8.77 -3.43 -4.96
C ALA A 64 8.10 -2.79 -3.73
N VAL A 65 8.89 -2.44 -2.72
CA VAL A 65 8.43 -1.72 -1.51
C VAL A 65 7.97 -0.31 -1.87
N LEU A 66 8.77 0.44 -2.63
CA LEU A 66 8.39 1.80 -3.06
C LEU A 66 7.10 1.81 -3.88
N PHE A 67 6.92 0.84 -4.79
CA PHE A 67 5.69 0.67 -5.56
C PHE A 67 4.48 0.35 -4.68
N PHE A 68 4.63 -0.58 -3.73
CA PHE A 68 3.57 -0.91 -2.77
C PHE A 68 3.14 0.31 -1.97
N PHE A 69 4.10 1.06 -1.42
CA PHE A 69 3.83 2.30 -0.68
C PHE A 69 3.11 3.35 -1.53
N ARG A 70 3.51 3.50 -2.79
CA ARG A 70 2.87 4.42 -3.72
C ARG A 70 1.42 4.02 -4.04
N SER A 71 1.16 2.73 -4.29
CA SER A 71 -0.20 2.23 -4.55
C SER A 71 -1.08 2.36 -3.30
N HIS A 72 -0.59 1.91 -2.14
CA HIS A 72 -1.28 1.99 -0.85
C HIS A 72 -1.68 3.43 -0.52
N SER A 73 -0.73 4.36 -0.57
CA SER A 73 -0.99 5.78 -0.32
C SER A 73 -2.06 6.36 -1.25
N ARG A 74 -2.00 6.04 -2.55
CA ARG A 74 -3.00 6.49 -3.54
C ARG A 74 -4.38 5.90 -3.28
N TYR A 75 -4.46 4.61 -2.99
CA TYR A 75 -5.73 3.93 -2.71
C TYR A 75 -6.41 4.54 -1.48
N TRP A 76 -5.68 4.67 -0.37
CA TRP A 76 -6.26 5.21 0.86
C TRP A 76 -6.58 6.69 0.75
N LYS A 77 -5.77 7.48 0.03
CA LYS A 77 -6.11 8.87 -0.26
C LYS A 77 -7.44 9.01 -0.99
N ARG A 78 -7.67 8.22 -2.05
CA ARG A 78 -8.96 8.20 -2.78
C ARG A 78 -10.13 7.78 -1.90
N LYS A 79 -9.91 6.78 -1.03
CA LYS A 79 -10.95 6.29 -0.11
C LYS A 79 -11.31 7.33 0.96
N ASP A 80 -10.31 8.07 1.45
CA ASP A 80 -10.51 9.16 2.39
C ASP A 80 -11.27 10.33 1.72
N GLU A 81 -10.90 10.71 0.50
CA GLU A 81 -11.62 11.70 -0.32
C GLU A 81 -13.10 11.31 -0.54
N GLN A 82 -13.38 10.06 -0.92
CA GLN A 82 -14.75 9.57 -1.09
C GLN A 82 -15.58 9.64 0.20
N LYS A 83 -14.97 9.34 1.35
CA LYS A 83 -15.64 9.46 2.65
C LYS A 83 -15.95 10.92 2.98
N HIS A 84 -15.00 11.83 2.74
CA HIS A 84 -15.21 13.26 2.95
C HIS A 84 -16.33 13.81 2.06
N ASP A 85 -16.36 13.42 0.78
CA ASP A 85 -17.41 13.82 -0.15
C ASP A 85 -18.79 13.27 0.25
N ALA A 86 -18.85 12.02 0.69
CA ALA A 86 -20.10 11.42 1.19
C ALA A 86 -20.62 12.17 2.43
N LEU A 87 -19.73 12.51 3.38
CA LEU A 87 -20.08 13.31 4.55
C LEU A 87 -20.56 14.72 4.14
N ALA A 88 -19.88 15.38 3.20
CA ALA A 88 -20.30 16.69 2.70
C ALA A 88 -21.69 16.64 2.04
N ARG A 89 -21.96 15.62 1.22
CA ARG A 89 -23.28 15.40 0.60
C ARG A 89 -24.37 15.18 1.64
N THR A 90 -24.13 14.33 2.65
CA THR A 90 -25.13 14.09 3.72
C THR A 90 -25.42 15.36 4.54
N MET A 91 -24.42 16.19 4.81
CA MET A 91 -24.61 17.48 5.47
C MET A 91 -25.46 18.44 4.64
N ASN A 92 -25.22 18.50 3.33
CA ASN A 92 -26.00 19.34 2.42
C ASN A 92 -27.46 18.88 2.34
N VAL A 93 -27.71 17.57 2.27
CA VAL A 93 -29.07 17.00 2.33
C VAL A 93 -29.75 17.34 3.66
N LYS A 94 -29.07 17.15 4.80
CA LYS A 94 -29.62 17.52 6.12
C LYS A 94 -29.99 19.01 6.19
N LYS A 95 -29.16 19.90 5.63
CA LYS A 95 -29.45 21.34 5.56
C LYS A 95 -30.68 21.65 4.70
N MET A 96 -30.84 20.97 3.56
CA MET A 96 -32.01 21.14 2.68
C MET A 96 -33.30 20.65 3.35
N VAL A 97 -33.29 19.46 3.97
CA VAL A 97 -34.44 18.93 4.71
C VAL A 97 -34.84 19.86 5.86
N LYS A 98 -33.87 20.35 6.65
CA LYS A 98 -34.15 21.29 7.74
C LYS A 98 -34.74 22.62 7.28
N ARG A 99 -34.41 23.07 6.06
CA ARG A 99 -35.00 24.28 5.45
C ARG A 99 -36.39 24.02 4.86
N GLY A 100 -36.62 22.84 4.28
CA GLY A 100 -37.92 22.44 3.73
C GLY A 100 -38.99 22.20 4.80
N VAL A 101 -38.61 21.69 5.97
CA VAL A 101 -39.52 21.46 7.12
C VAL A 101 -39.87 22.77 7.88
N ARG A 102 -39.15 23.87 7.61
CA ARG A 102 -39.38 25.19 8.23
C ARG A 102 -40.29 26.12 7.42
N LYS A 103 -40.82 25.65 6.29
CA LYS A 103 -41.89 26.30 5.54
C LYS A 103 -43.18 25.56 5.82
#